data_AF-A0A3D5V8L6-F1
#
_entry.id   AF-A0A3D5V8L6-F1
#
_cell.length_a   1.000
_cell.length_b   1.000
_cell.length_c   1.000
_cell.angle_alpha   90.00
_cell.angle_beta   90.00
_cell.angle_gamma   90.00
#
_symmetry.space_group_name_H-M   'P 1'
#
loop_
_entity.id
_entity.type
_entity.pdbx_description
1 polymer ?
#
loop_
_entity_poly.entity_id
_entity_poly.type
_entity_poly.pdbx_seq_one_letter_code
_entity_poly.pdbx_strand_id
1 'polypeptide(L)'
;GDDSVCLVLGDNIFYGHGLTEMLKRSVEKVEGERESEGVSGSERAGGVVFGYYVNDPERYGVVEFDENYKAVSIEEKPKHPKSNYAVVGLYFYDNDVVDIAKNVKPSDRGELEITSVNEEYLKRGKLSVELMG
;
A
#
# COMPACT_ATOMS: atom_id res chain seq x y z
N GLY A 1 16.70 -8.72 -10.75
CA GLY A 1 16.79 -7.30 -10.45
C GLY A 1 16.20 -7.24 -9.08
N ASP A 2 17.04 -6.99 -8.09
CA ASP A 2 16.81 -7.46 -6.71
C ASP A 2 16.57 -6.29 -5.76
N ASP A 3 16.46 -5.08 -6.34
CA ASP A 3 16.24 -3.83 -5.65
C ASP A 3 14.76 -3.67 -5.25
N SER A 4 14.50 -2.78 -4.29
CA SER A 4 13.18 -2.24 -3.99
C SER A 4 12.69 -1.35 -5.15
N VAL A 5 11.38 -1.12 -5.21
CA VAL A 5 10.77 -0.34 -6.29
C VAL A 5 9.72 0.63 -5.77
N CYS A 6 9.58 1.75 -6.47
CA CYS A 6 8.46 2.67 -6.33
C CYS A 6 7.65 2.68 -7.63
N LEU A 7 6.33 2.51 -7.52
CA LEU A 7 5.37 2.65 -8.59
C LEU A 7 4.52 3.89 -8.33
N VAL A 8 4.39 4.74 -9.34
CA VAL A 8 3.47 5.88 -9.34
C VAL A 8 2.63 5.86 -10.60
N LEU A 9 1.32 6.08 -10.46
CA LEU A 9 0.42 6.24 -11.60
C LEU A 9 0.64 7.63 -12.21
N GLY A 10 0.89 7.70 -13.51
CA GLY A 10 1.31 8.94 -14.19
C GLY A 10 0.26 10.06 -14.23
N ASP A 11 -0.97 9.78 -13.83
CA ASP A 11 -2.09 10.71 -13.74
C ASP A 11 -2.36 11.21 -12.30
N ASN A 12 -1.57 10.78 -11.32
CA ASN A 12 -1.72 11.18 -9.93
C ASN A 12 -0.88 12.43 -9.60
N ILE A 13 -1.48 13.36 -8.85
CA ILE A 13 -0.83 14.60 -8.39
C ILE A 13 -0.85 14.62 -6.87
N PHE A 14 0.32 14.73 -6.25
CA PHE A 14 0.48 14.78 -4.80
C PHE A 14 1.03 16.15 -4.38
N TYR A 15 0.42 16.75 -3.36
CA TYR A 15 0.87 18.01 -2.77
C TYR A 15 0.47 18.08 -1.29
N GLY A 16 1.37 18.56 -0.45
CA GLY A 16 1.10 18.73 0.97
C GLY A 16 2.37 18.99 1.78
N HIS A 17 2.19 19.48 3.00
CA HIS A 17 3.29 19.63 3.95
C HIS A 17 3.75 18.25 4.43
N GLY A 18 5.07 18.04 4.56
CA GLY A 18 5.63 16.77 5.05
C GLY A 18 5.63 15.62 4.04
N LEU A 19 5.25 15.86 2.77
CA LEU A 19 5.25 14.83 1.72
C LEU A 19 6.67 14.25 1.53
N THR A 20 7.69 15.09 1.44
CA THR A 20 9.08 14.63 1.26
C THR A 20 9.53 13.69 2.37
N GLU A 21 9.26 14.03 3.62
CA GLU A 21 9.59 13.22 4.79
C GLU A 21 8.82 11.91 4.78
N MET A 22 7.53 11.94 4.41
CA MET A 22 6.71 10.73 4.26
C MET A 22 7.27 9.78 3.18
N LEU A 23 7.69 10.31 2.03
CA LEU A 23 8.30 9.51 0.96
C LEU A 23 9.64 8.90 1.40
N LYS A 24 10.50 9.66 2.08
CA LYS A 24 11.78 9.16 2.62
C LYS A 24 11.57 8.01 3.59
N ARG A 25 10.66 8.16 4.56
CA ARG A 25 10.31 7.08 5.50
C ARG A 25 9.78 5.83 4.79
N SER A 26 9.07 6.01 3.68
CA SER A 26 8.53 4.88 2.90
C SER A 26 9.65 4.10 2.21
N VAL A 27 10.67 4.79 1.69
CA VAL A 27 11.89 4.17 1.16
C VAL A 27 12.62 3.40 2.26
N GLU A 28 12.86 4.02 3.42
CA GLU A 28 13.52 3.38 4.57
C GLU A 28 12.80 2.09 5.02
N LYS A 29 11.46 2.11 5.06
CA LYS A 29 10.62 0.95 5.40
C LYS A 29 10.78 -0.22 4.42
N VAL A 30 10.87 0.04 3.11
CA VAL A 30 10.96 -1.03 2.10
C VAL A 30 12.39 -1.51 1.86
N GLU A 31 13.39 -0.64 2.03
CA GLU A 31 14.80 -1.01 1.92
C GLU A 31 15.31 -1.74 3.18
N GLY A 32 14.59 -1.62 4.29
CA GLY A 32 14.88 -2.36 5.51
C GLY A 32 16.18 -1.91 6.18
N GLU A 33 16.53 -0.63 6.10
CA GLU A 33 17.72 -0.11 6.79
C GLU A 33 17.59 -0.25 8.32
N ARG A 34 18.16 -1.36 8.79
CA ARG A 34 19.02 -1.58 9.96
C ARG A 34 18.44 -1.20 11.32
N GLU A 35 18.22 -2.23 12.13
CA GLU A 35 18.45 -2.25 13.59
C GLU A 35 18.41 -0.86 14.26
N SER A 36 17.27 -0.18 14.18
CA SER A 36 16.99 0.89 15.12
C SER A 36 16.46 0.18 16.36
N GLU A 37 17.30 0.10 17.38
CA GLU A 37 16.97 -0.45 18.70
C GLU A 37 15.59 0.08 19.14
N GLY A 38 14.60 -0.82 19.21
CA GLY A 38 13.24 -0.49 19.65
C GLY A 38 12.11 -0.87 18.69
N VAL A 39 12.42 -1.31 17.47
CA VAL A 39 11.41 -1.77 16.50
C VAL A 39 10.93 -3.18 16.83
N SER A 40 9.70 -3.27 17.35
CA SER A 40 9.04 -4.52 17.71
C SER A 40 8.56 -5.28 16.47
N GLY A 41 9.30 -6.32 16.06
CA GLY A 41 8.80 -7.59 15.52
C GLY A 41 8.04 -7.65 14.18
N SER A 42 7.47 -6.56 13.66
CA SER A 42 6.60 -6.57 12.47
C SER A 42 7.01 -5.61 11.35
N GLU A 43 8.01 -4.75 11.55
CA GLU A 43 8.50 -3.79 10.53
C GLU A 43 9.68 -4.37 9.72
N ARG A 44 9.51 -5.57 9.17
CA ARG A 44 10.45 -6.08 8.15
C ARG A 44 10.07 -5.49 6.78
N ALA A 45 11.05 -5.40 5.88
CA ALA A 45 10.86 -5.00 4.48
C ALA A 45 9.58 -5.64 3.88
N GLY A 46 8.81 -4.80 3.19
CA GLY A 46 7.46 -5.12 2.74
C GLY A 46 6.92 -4.08 1.76
N GLY A 47 5.62 -3.80 1.81
CA GLY A 47 4.97 -2.80 0.98
C GLY A 47 4.50 -1.58 1.80
N VAL A 48 4.55 -0.39 1.21
CA VAL A 48 3.94 0.83 1.74
C VAL A 48 2.99 1.40 0.70
N VAL A 49 1.76 1.66 1.12
CA VAL A 49 0.73 2.34 0.32
C VAL A 49 0.12 3.49 1.09
N PHE A 50 -0.55 4.40 0.38
CA PHE A 50 -1.10 5.60 0.96
C PHE A 50 -2.61 5.61 0.85
N GLY A 51 -3.28 5.85 1.97
CA GLY A 51 -4.72 6.06 2.05
C GLY A 51 -5.05 7.54 2.04
N TYR A 52 -6.07 7.94 1.28
CA TYR A 52 -6.61 9.30 1.27
C TYR A 52 -8.12 9.26 1.45
N TYR A 53 -8.66 10.17 2.25
CA TYR A 53 -10.10 10.25 2.46
C TYR A 53 -10.80 10.78 1.20
N VAL A 54 -11.74 10.02 0.66
CA VAL A 54 -12.55 10.39 -0.51
C VAL A 54 -14.04 10.25 -0.22
N ASN A 55 -14.87 10.96 -0.98
CA ASN A 55 -16.32 10.87 -0.84
C ASN A 55 -16.93 9.71 -1.63
N ASP A 56 -16.22 9.21 -2.65
CA ASP A 56 -16.63 8.18 -3.61
C ASP A 56 -15.66 6.97 -3.62
N PRO A 57 -15.49 6.27 -2.47
CA PRO A 57 -14.49 5.20 -2.31
C PRO A 57 -14.73 3.97 -3.20
N GLU A 58 -15.96 3.71 -3.64
CA GLU A 58 -16.33 2.57 -4.49
C GLU A 58 -15.63 2.54 -5.86
N ARG A 59 -14.97 3.64 -6.24
CA ARG A 59 -14.23 3.78 -7.50
C ARG A 59 -12.77 3.32 -7.41
N TYR A 60 -12.27 3.06 -6.20
CA TYR A 60 -10.85 2.81 -5.92
C TYR A 60 -10.65 1.51 -5.13
N GLY A 61 -9.38 1.16 -4.88
CA GLY A 61 -9.04 0.22 -3.83
C GLY A 61 -9.30 0.84 -2.46
N VAL A 62 -10.12 0.22 -1.62
CA VAL A 62 -10.53 0.76 -0.31
C VAL A 62 -9.87 -0.03 0.80
N VAL A 63 -9.24 0.66 1.75
CA VAL A 63 -8.63 0.05 2.93
C VAL A 63 -9.57 0.12 4.13
N GLU A 64 -9.78 -1.01 4.79
CA GLU A 64 -10.45 -1.10 6.09
C GLU A 64 -9.41 -1.01 7.21
N PHE A 65 -9.72 -0.28 8.28
CA PHE A 65 -8.89 -0.18 9.48
C PHE A 65 -9.62 -0.76 10.69
N ASP A 66 -8.86 -1.31 11.64
CA ASP A 66 -9.37 -1.65 12.96
C ASP A 66 -9.42 -0.43 13.90
N GLU A 67 -9.86 -0.65 15.14
CA GLU A 67 -9.96 0.39 16.17
C GLU A 67 -8.62 1.06 16.52
N ASN A 68 -7.50 0.42 16.20
CA ASN A 68 -6.14 0.93 16.41
C ASN A 68 -5.53 1.53 15.13
N TYR A 69 -6.34 1.79 14.10
CA TYR A 69 -5.88 2.28 12.79
C TYR A 69 -4.90 1.35 12.07
N LYS A 70 -4.96 0.05 12.34
CA LYS A 70 -4.21 -0.95 11.57
C LYS A 70 -5.04 -1.43 10.40
N ALA A 71 -4.44 -1.50 9.21
CA ALA A 71 -5.12 -2.03 8.03
C ALA A 71 -5.51 -3.51 8.22
N VAL A 72 -6.76 -3.84 7.91
CA VAL A 72 -7.35 -5.18 8.10
C VAL A 72 -7.69 -5.83 6.77
N SER A 73 -8.23 -5.06 5.82
CA SER A 73 -8.56 -5.54 4.49
C SER A 73 -8.37 -4.45 3.44
N ILE A 74 -8.14 -4.85 2.18
CA ILE A 74 -8.15 -3.95 1.03
C ILE A 74 -8.99 -4.61 -0.06
N GLU A 75 -9.95 -3.87 -0.62
CA GLU A 75 -10.88 -4.37 -1.62
C GLU A 75 -10.88 -3.47 -2.86
N GLU A 76 -10.83 -4.08 -4.06
CA GLU A 76 -10.86 -3.35 -5.33
C GLU A 76 -12.29 -2.97 -5.68
N LYS A 77 -12.57 -1.67 -5.77
CA LYS A 77 -13.85 -1.10 -6.22
C LYS A 77 -15.07 -1.76 -5.54
N PRO A 78 -15.13 -1.78 -4.18
CA PRO A 78 -16.18 -2.48 -3.47
C PRO A 78 -17.54 -1.83 -3.70
N LYS A 79 -18.59 -2.63 -3.90
CA LYS A 79 -19.98 -2.13 -3.99
C LYS A 79 -20.47 -1.52 -2.67
N HIS A 80 -19.95 -2.03 -1.56
CA HIS A 80 -20.25 -1.59 -0.21
C HIS A 80 -18.93 -1.30 0.53
N PRO A 81 -18.33 -0.12 0.32
CA PRO A 81 -17.04 0.24 0.88
C PRO A 81 -17.09 0.20 2.41
N LYS A 82 -16.06 -0.41 3.02
CA LYS A 82 -15.95 -0.54 4.48
C LYS A 82 -15.37 0.72 5.16
N SER A 83 -14.77 1.61 4.37
CA SER A 83 -14.27 2.90 4.81
C SER A 83 -14.31 3.91 3.66
N ASN A 84 -14.01 5.17 3.95
CA ASN A 84 -13.83 6.23 2.96
C ASN A 84 -12.36 6.45 2.57
N TYR A 85 -11.46 5.54 2.94
CA TYR A 85 -10.04 5.66 2.64
C TYR A 85 -9.69 4.89 1.36
N ALA A 86 -9.45 5.64 0.28
CA ALA A 86 -8.99 5.09 -0.98
C ALA A 86 -7.46 5.00 -1.01
N VAL A 87 -6.95 3.90 -1.54
CA VAL A 87 -5.52 3.73 -1.83
C VAL A 87 -5.19 4.56 -3.07
N VAL A 88 -4.30 5.54 -2.91
CA VAL A 88 -3.87 6.41 -4.03
C VAL A 88 -2.78 5.74 -4.87
N GLY A 89 -2.54 6.29 -6.06
CA GLY A 89 -1.65 5.74 -7.09
C GLY A 89 -0.15 5.90 -6.79
N LEU A 90 0.27 5.61 -5.55
CA LEU A 90 1.66 5.65 -5.11
C LEU A 90 1.95 4.44 -4.22
N TYR A 91 2.96 3.67 -4.58
CA TYR A 91 3.25 2.38 -3.96
C TYR A 91 4.76 2.20 -3.83
N PHE A 92 5.21 1.70 -2.68
CA PHE A 92 6.60 1.27 -2.46
C PHE A 92 6.58 -0.21 -2.12
N TYR A 93 7.50 -0.98 -2.68
CA TYR A 93 7.63 -2.39 -2.38
C TYR A 93 9.08 -2.83 -2.28
N ASP A 94 9.33 -3.81 -1.41
CA ASP A 94 10.49 -4.66 -1.47
C ASP A 94 10.45 -5.56 -2.73
N ASN A 95 11.51 -6.35 -2.93
CA ASN A 95 11.65 -7.14 -4.16
C ASN A 95 10.62 -8.29 -4.29
N ASP A 96 9.95 -8.69 -3.19
CA ASP A 96 8.93 -9.76 -3.20
C ASP A 96 7.79 -9.44 -4.20
N VAL A 97 7.61 -8.16 -4.55
CA VAL A 97 6.58 -7.68 -5.48
C VAL A 97 6.66 -8.36 -6.83
N VAL A 98 7.86 -8.71 -7.30
CA VAL A 98 8.05 -9.35 -8.60
C VAL A 98 7.40 -10.73 -8.60
N ASP A 99 7.59 -11.51 -7.55
CA ASP A 99 7.02 -12.85 -7.43
C ASP A 99 5.54 -12.81 -7.04
N ILE A 100 5.13 -11.84 -6.23
CA ILE A 100 3.70 -11.60 -5.94
C ILE A 100 2.96 -11.28 -7.25
N ALA A 101 3.45 -10.32 -8.03
CA ALA A 101 2.83 -9.89 -9.29
C ALA A 101 2.71 -11.03 -10.32
N LYS A 102 3.73 -11.90 -10.44
CA LYS A 102 3.66 -13.09 -11.31
C LYS A 102 2.54 -14.07 -10.94
N ASN A 103 2.12 -14.08 -9.67
CA ASN A 103 1.11 -15.00 -9.16
C ASN A 103 -0.30 -14.39 -9.11
N VAL A 104 -0.44 -13.08 -9.34
CA VAL A 104 -1.74 -12.41 -9.42
C VAL A 104 -2.59 -13.03 -10.53
N LYS A 105 -3.87 -13.25 -10.24
CA LYS A 105 -4.85 -13.75 -11.20
C LYS A 105 -5.63 -12.58 -11.79
N PRO A 106 -6.02 -12.66 -13.07
CA PRO A 106 -6.90 -11.66 -13.67
C PRO A 106 -8.20 -11.54 -12.87
N SER A 107 -8.68 -10.30 -12.67
CA SER A 107 -9.98 -10.01 -12.08
C SER A 107 -11.12 -10.41 -13.02
N ASP A 108 -12.37 -10.24 -12.59
CA ASP A 108 -13.56 -10.41 -13.43
C ASP A 108 -13.53 -9.50 -14.68
N ARG A 109 -12.69 -8.46 -14.68
CA ARG A 109 -12.47 -7.54 -15.81
C ARG A 109 -11.36 -7.98 -16.75
N GLY A 110 -10.65 -9.07 -16.42
CA GLY A 110 -9.49 -9.54 -17.16
C GLY A 110 -8.20 -8.75 -16.89
N GLU A 111 -8.18 -7.92 -15.84
CA GLU A 111 -7.03 -7.07 -15.48
C GLU A 111 -6.22 -7.68 -14.32
N LEU A 112 -4.91 -7.43 -14.29
CA LEU A 112 -4.06 -7.74 -13.14
C LEU A 112 -4.09 -6.55 -12.19
N GLU A 113 -4.84 -6.67 -11.10
CA GLU A 113 -5.10 -5.57 -10.20
C GLU A 113 -3.94 -5.34 -9.22
N ILE A 114 -3.50 -4.10 -9.07
CA ILE A 114 -2.51 -3.73 -8.04
C ILE A 114 -3.05 -4.00 -6.63
N THR A 115 -4.37 -3.93 -6.44
CA THR A 115 -5.03 -4.27 -5.18
C THR A 115 -4.79 -5.73 -4.77
N SER A 116 -4.67 -6.66 -5.71
CA SER A 116 -4.31 -8.05 -5.39
C SER A 116 -2.87 -8.19 -4.88
N VAL A 117 -1.95 -7.36 -5.38
CA VAL A 117 -0.58 -7.28 -4.83
C VAL A 117 -0.61 -6.77 -3.40
N ASN A 118 -1.35 -5.67 -3.15
CA ASN A 118 -1.50 -5.09 -1.82
C ASN A 118 -2.13 -6.08 -0.83
N GLU A 119 -3.18 -6.79 -1.25
CA GLU A 119 -3.85 -7.79 -0.44
C GLU A 119 -2.88 -8.92 -0.02
N GLU A 120 -1.98 -9.35 -0.92
CA GLU A 120 -0.98 -10.37 -0.61
C GLU A 120 0.06 -9.87 0.41
N TYR A 121 0.56 -8.64 0.26
CA TYR A 121 1.41 -8.02 1.28
C TYR A 121 0.70 -7.90 2.64
N LEU A 122 -0.59 -7.55 2.62
CA LEU A 122 -1.40 -7.42 3.83
C LEU A 122 -1.60 -8.78 4.51
N LYS A 123 -1.92 -9.83 3.76
CA LYS A 123 -2.02 -11.22 4.25
C LYS A 123 -0.73 -11.71 4.90
N ARG A 124 0.42 -11.28 4.36
CA ARG A 124 1.75 -11.58 4.93
C ARG A 124 2.09 -10.74 6.16
N GLY A 125 1.24 -9.80 6.55
CA GLY A 125 1.53 -8.84 7.62
C GLY A 125 2.67 -7.88 7.28
N LYS A 126 2.94 -7.69 5.98
CA LYS A 126 4.04 -6.88 5.44
C LYS A 126 3.58 -5.59 4.75
N LEU A 127 2.28 -5.26 4.82
CA LEU A 127 1.77 -4.01 4.25
C LEU A 127 1.64 -2.95 5.34
N SER A 128 2.29 -1.81 5.12
CA SER A 128 2.05 -0.56 5.85
C SER A 128 1.12 0.34 5.05
N VAL A 129 0.17 0.98 5.72
CA VAL A 129 -0.73 1.96 5.11
C VAL A 129 -0.54 3.30 5.83
N GLU A 130 -0.09 4.30 5.09
CA GLU A 130 0.10 5.67 5.57
C GLU A 130 -1.09 6.54 5.17
N LEU A 131 -1.63 7.33 6.08
CA LEU A 131 -2.71 8.26 5.74
C LEU A 131 -2.16 9.60 5.27
N MET A 132 -2.63 10.06 4.13
CA MET A 132 -2.37 11.40 3.60
C MET A 132 -3.52 12.33 3.98
N GLY A 133 -3.21 13.41 4.70
CA GLY A 133 -4.20 14.43 5.10
C GLY A 133 -4.24 14.69 6.60
#